data_AF-A0A3N5N965-F1
#
_entry.id   AF-A0A3N5N965-F1
#
_cell.length_a   1.000
_cell.length_b   1.000
_cell.length_c   1.000
_cell.angle_alpha   90.00
_cell.angle_beta   90.00
_cell.angle_gamma   90.00
#
_symmetry.space_group_name_H-M   'P 1'
#
loop_
_entity.id
_entity.type
_entity.pdbx_description
1 polymer ?
#
loop_
_entity_poly.entity_id
_entity_poly.type
_entity_poly.pdbx_seq_one_letter_code
_entity_poly.pdbx_strand_id
1 'polypeptide(L)' 'MTGRMKQIAGKLLAGGVTACGLAFALNWYSWIPFWAFAAGVVLAFPLAVLSLFLWWMADEGEGDIPFIGY' A
#
# COMPACT_ATOMS: atom_id res chain seq x y z
N MET A 1 0.45 5.78 -22.19
CA MET A 1 0.21 4.40 -21.68
C MET A 1 -0.01 4.36 -20.15
N THR A 2 -0.27 5.50 -19.52
CA THR A 2 -0.14 5.74 -18.07
C THR A 2 -1.41 5.43 -17.25
N GLY A 3 -2.62 5.65 -17.81
CA GLY A 3 -3.87 5.54 -17.05
C GLY A 3 -4.19 4.16 -16.46
N ARG A 4 -3.91 3.06 -17.19
CA ARG A 4 -4.22 1.69 -16.72
C ARG A 4 -3.30 1.26 -15.58
N MET A 5 -2.01 1.58 -15.67
CA MET A 5 -1.04 1.27 -14.61
C MET A 5 -1.35 2.05 -13.34
N LYS A 6 -1.71 3.33 -13.46
CA LYS A 6 -2.15 4.16 -12.35
C LYS A 6 -3.40 3.59 -11.67
N GLN A 7 -4.39 3.13 -12.44
CA GLN A 7 -5.59 2.50 -11.86
C GLN A 7 -5.28 1.19 -11.13
N ILE A 8 -4.38 0.36 -11.66
CA ILE A 8 -3.99 -0.91 -11.03
C ILE A 8 -3.20 -0.65 -9.74
N ALA A 9 -2.18 0.22 -9.81
CA ALA A 9 -1.37 0.58 -8.65
C ALA A 9 -2.23 1.23 -7.56
N GLY A 10 -3.18 2.11 -7.92
CA GLY A 10 -4.11 2.71 -6.97
C GLY A 10 -5.03 1.68 -6.28
N LYS A 11 -5.51 0.67 -7.01
CA LYS A 11 -6.32 -0.42 -6.43
C LYS A 11 -5.51 -1.28 -5.47
N LEU A 12 -4.27 -1.62 -5.83
CA LEU A 12 -3.37 -2.41 -4.99
C LEU A 12 -2.99 -1.63 -3.71
N LEU A 13 -2.72 -0.33 -3.84
CA LEU A 13 -2.49 0.56 -2.72
C LEU A 13 -3.69 0.56 -1.75
N ALA A 14 -4.90 0.81 -2.28
CA ALA A 14 -6.12 0.82 -1.46
C ALA A 14 -6.33 -0.52 -0.74
N GLY A 15 -6.10 -1.64 -1.44
CA GLY A 15 -6.16 -2.98 -0.87
C GLY A 15 -5.15 -3.20 0.26
N GLY A 16 -3.89 -2.81 0.05
CA GLY A 16 -2.83 -2.93 1.06
C GLY A 16 -3.09 -2.07 2.31
N VAL A 17 -3.50 -0.81 2.13
CA VAL A 17 -3.86 0.09 3.25
C VAL A 17 -5.06 -0.47 4.02
N THR A 18 -6.08 -0.96 3.31
CA THR A 18 -7.26 -1.56 3.94
C THR A 18 -6.90 -2.82 4.72
N ALA A 19 -6.07 -3.70 4.17
CA ALA A 19 -5.62 -4.92 4.83
C ALA A 19 -4.81 -4.60 6.11
N CYS A 20 -3.91 -3.62 6.07
CA CYS A 20 -3.20 -3.15 7.26
C CYS A 20 -4.15 -2.58 8.32
N GLY A 21 -5.11 -1.74 7.91
CA GLY A 21 -6.09 -1.15 8.83
C GLY A 21 -6.99 -2.20 9.48
N LEU A 22 -7.45 -3.20 8.70
CA LEU A 22 -8.22 -4.33 9.22
C LEU A 22 -7.40 -5.19 10.18
N ALA A 23 -6.17 -5.54 9.83
CA ALA A 23 -5.29 -6.30 10.72
C ALA A 23 -5.11 -5.57 12.06
N PHE A 24 -4.89 -4.25 12.03
CA PHE A 24 -4.77 -3.43 13.23
C PHE A 24 -6.06 -3.43 14.05
N ALA A 25 -7.21 -3.19 13.42
CA ALA A 25 -8.50 -3.20 14.11
C ALA A 25 -8.79 -4.56 14.77
N LEU A 26 -8.57 -5.66 14.05
CA LEU A 26 -8.77 -7.02 14.57
C LEU A 26 -7.85 -7.33 15.76
N ASN A 27 -6.59 -6.90 15.69
CA ASN A 27 -5.64 -7.05 16.79
C ASN A 27 -6.03 -6.19 18.01
N TRP A 28 -6.52 -4.97 17.79
CA TRP A 28 -6.97 -4.07 18.86
C TRP A 28 -8.10 -4.67 19.69
N TYR A 29 -9.07 -5.33 19.04
CA TYR A 29 -10.15 -6.04 19.72
C TYR A 29 -9.76 -7.45 20.19
N SER A 30 -8.50 -7.87 20.01
CA SER A 30 -8.01 -9.22 20.33
C SER A 30 -8.78 -10.34 19.62
N TRP A 31 -9.33 -10.07 18.43
CA TRP A 31 -10.08 -11.05 17.62
C TRP A 31 -9.16 -11.99 16.84
N ILE A 32 -7.89 -11.62 16.70
CA ILE A 32 -6.86 -12.44 16.07
C ILE A 32 -5.63 -12.56 16.99
N PRO A 33 -4.88 -13.67 16.92
CA PRO A 33 -3.61 -13.79 17.62
C PRO A 33 -2.53 -12.91 16.98
N PHE A 34 -1.53 -12.51 17.76
CA PHE A 34 -0.47 -11.59 17.32
C PHE A 34 0.26 -12.06 16.05
N TRP A 35 0.50 -13.37 15.89
CA TRP A 35 1.17 -13.89 14.70
C TRP A 35 0.37 -13.63 13.41
N ALA A 36 -0.96 -13.67 13.48
CA ALA A 36 -1.82 -13.41 12.34
C ALA A 36 -1.83 -11.92 11.98
N PHE A 37 -1.84 -11.05 13.01
CA PHE A 37 -1.63 -9.62 12.83
C PHE A 37 -0.28 -9.31 12.16
N ALA A 38 0.80 -9.87 12.70
CA ALA A 38 2.15 -9.67 12.18
C ALA A 38 2.27 -10.13 10.71
N ALA A 39 1.74 -11.32 10.39
CA ALA A 39 1.72 -11.82 9.01
C ALA A 39 0.94 -10.88 8.08
N GLY A 40 -0.24 -10.41 8.51
CA GLY A 40 -1.06 -9.48 7.74
C GLY A 40 -0.33 -8.19 7.40
N VAL A 41 0.32 -7.57 8.40
CA VAL A 41 1.08 -6.32 8.20
C VAL A 41 2.32 -6.54 7.35
N VAL A 42 3.10 -7.59 7.62
CA VAL A 42 4.35 -7.90 6.87
C VAL A 42 4.07 -8.13 5.39
N LEU A 43 2.91 -8.69 5.02
CA LEU A 43 2.55 -8.91 3.62
C LEU A 43 1.90 -7.68 2.98
N ALA A 44 0.97 -7.02 3.68
CA ALA A 44 0.19 -5.93 3.11
C ALA A 44 0.97 -4.61 3.02
N PHE A 45 1.83 -4.32 4.00
CA PHE A 45 2.55 -3.05 4.06
C PHE A 45 3.55 -2.86 2.90
N PRO A 46 4.43 -3.83 2.57
CA PRO A 46 5.32 -3.69 1.42
C PRO A 46 4.56 -3.55 0.10
N LEU A 47 3.45 -4.29 -0.06
CA LEU A 47 2.58 -4.17 -1.24
C LEU A 47 1.97 -2.77 -1.35
N ALA A 48 1.51 -2.19 -0.24
CA ALA A 48 0.99 -0.82 -0.21
C ALA A 48 2.07 0.19 -0.60
N VAL A 49 3.26 0.12 0.00
CA VAL A 49 4.36 1.06 -0.28
C VAL A 49 4.83 0.98 -1.74
N LEU A 50 5.03 -0.23 -2.26
CA LEU A 50 5.40 -0.43 -3.67
C LEU A 50 4.32 0.08 -4.61
N SER A 51 3.05 -0.17 -4.30
CA SER A 51 1.93 0.29 -5.11
C SER A 51 1.79 1.81 -5.08
N LEU A 52 2.06 2.45 -3.94
CA LEU A 52 2.09 3.91 -3.81
C LEU A 52 3.18 4.51 -4.71
N PHE A 53 4.39 3.93 -4.65
CA PHE A 53 5.51 4.35 -5.48
C PHE A 53 5.16 4.25 -6.97
N LEU A 54 4.65 3.09 -7.40
CA LEU A 54 4.24 2.88 -8.79
C LEU A 54 3.08 3.79 -9.21
N TRP A 55 2.17 4.11 -8.28
CA TRP A 55 1.05 5.00 -8.53
C TRP A 55 1.49 6.44 -8.77
N TRP A 56 2.46 6.92 -8.00
CA TRP A 56 3.09 8.22 -8.19
C TRP A 56 3.91 8.30 -9.48
N MET A 57 4.74 7.29 -9.76
CA MET A 57 5.54 7.23 -10.99
C MET A 57 4.68 7.13 -12.25
N ALA A 58 3.49 6.52 -12.17
CA ALA A 58 2.59 6.38 -13.32
C ALA A 58 2.03 7.72 -13.83
N ASP A 59 2.23 8.83 -13.11
CA ASP A 59 1.83 10.19 -13.50
C ASP A 59 2.93 10.99 -14.22
N GLU A 60 4.13 10.44 -14.37
CA GLU A 60 5.30 11.17 -14.91
C GLU A 60 5.15 11.53 -16.40
N GLY A 61 4.52 12.68 -16.63
CA GLY A 61 4.75 13.58 -17.76
C GLY A 61 5.40 14.91 -17.32
N GLU A 62 5.29 15.28 -16.04
CA GLU A 62 5.98 16.42 -15.44
C GLU A 62 6.52 16.02 -14.06
N GLY A 63 7.71 16.54 -13.73
CA GLY A 63 8.64 15.92 -12.80
C GLY A 63 8.25 15.87 -11.31
N ASP A 64 9.09 15.09 -10.64
CA ASP A 64 9.36 14.99 -9.22
C ASP A 64 8.37 14.25 -8.31
N ILE A 65 8.65 12.96 -8.20
CA ILE A 65 8.52 12.17 -6.96
C ILE A 65 9.10 12.99 -5.79
N PRO A 66 8.29 13.46 -4.81
CA PRO A 66 8.75 14.42 -3.79
C PRO A 66 9.75 13.87 -2.76
N PHE A 67 10.20 12.62 -2.90
CA PHE A 67 10.93 11.89 -1.86
C PHE A 67 12.24 11.23 -2.32
N ILE A 68 12.60 11.29 -3.61
CA ILE A 68 13.82 10.67 -4.16
C ILE A 68 14.95 11.67 -4.48
N GLY A 69 14.68 12.97 -4.35
CA GLY A 69 15.61 14.07 -4.66
C GLY A 69 16.42 14.62 -3.47
N TYR A 70 16.53 13.89 -2.37
CA TYR A 70 17.49 14.18 -1.28
C TYR A 70 18.61 13.14 -1.26
#